data_AF-A0A3D2TYD9-F1
#
_entry.id   AF-A0A3D2TYD9-F1
#
_cell.length_a   1.000
_cell.length_b   1.000
_cell.length_c   1.000
_cell.angle_alpha   90.00
_cell.angle_beta   90.00
_cell.angle_gamma   90.00
#
_symmetry.space_group_name_H-M   'P 1'
#
loop_
_entity.id
_entity.type
_entity.pdbx_description
1 polymer ?
#
loop_
_entity_poly.entity_id
_entity_poly.type
_entity_poly.pdbx_seq_one_letter_code
_entity_poly.pdbx_strand_id
1 'polypeptide(L)'
;MRELPIRFKFRWLDEQGNVTGLFRSKKGVFDGQELVLDDLTLSVANIISLEIHEERLAVAFVDGDVADSKMFHIYKVPAADLKRAIDAVRSAAWAEITRERMVGEGRGDAFRTEICPQCNATIDLSDMPDTPQVYCVFCSSLMTTGPGGMPDEHELGLCEECGMFSKPRRFTIFYFYFLVVVWGFTSRVTHRCPACMRGTAWKMLLGNLLFLLGIPVAIVQLFRCYGGKITGSVMAELDTANLKARKGDMLAALQGYQKVLDQVPFSAGVKYNLAMALLQQNEIQRAADALELVFTDCVNYAPAYYPLSQCYEHLGEEAKLQELRRIWGDTEDAVPSPDHGETGDSAGLLDE
;
A
#
# COMPACT_ATOMS: atom_id res chain seq x y z
N MET A 1 -5.08 -7.35 -20.39
CA MET A 1 -4.21 -8.36 -19.76
C MET A 1 -3.20 -8.82 -20.81
N ARG A 2 -1.90 -8.98 -20.49
CA ARG A 2 -0.92 -9.52 -21.46
C ARG A 2 -1.22 -11.01 -21.72
N GLU A 3 -0.97 -11.46 -22.93
CA GLU A 3 -1.09 -12.88 -23.28
C GLU A 3 -0.04 -13.70 -22.52
N LEU A 4 -0.49 -14.81 -21.91
CA LEU A 4 0.37 -15.81 -21.29
C LEU A 4 0.98 -16.72 -22.39
N PRO A 5 2.21 -17.23 -22.22
CA PRO A 5 3.10 -17.02 -21.08
C PRO A 5 3.86 -15.68 -21.15
N ILE A 6 4.00 -15.00 -20.01
CA ILE A 6 4.83 -13.80 -19.89
C ILE A 6 6.30 -14.22 -19.77
N ARG A 7 7.07 -13.96 -20.81
CA ARG A 7 8.51 -14.22 -20.85
C ARG A 7 9.29 -12.94 -20.55
N PHE A 8 10.19 -13.00 -19.58
CA PHE A 8 11.00 -11.86 -19.16
C PHE A 8 12.46 -12.24 -18.92
N LYS A 9 13.29 -11.22 -18.71
CA LYS A 9 14.66 -11.39 -18.25
C LYS A 9 14.78 -10.81 -16.86
N PHE A 10 15.61 -11.39 -16.00
CA PHE A 10 15.81 -10.87 -14.66
C PHE A 10 17.25 -11.03 -14.18
N ARG A 11 17.55 -10.40 -13.04
CA ARG A 11 18.76 -10.64 -12.25
C ARG A 11 18.40 -10.64 -10.77
N TRP A 12 19.04 -11.51 -10.00
CA TRP A 12 18.86 -11.57 -8.56
C TRP A 12 19.40 -10.31 -7.88
N LEU A 13 18.81 -9.98 -6.73
CA LEU A 13 19.25 -8.89 -5.86
C LEU A 13 19.73 -9.48 -4.53
N ASP A 14 20.74 -8.85 -3.91
CA ASP A 14 21.15 -9.13 -2.53
C ASP A 14 20.19 -8.48 -1.52
N GLU A 15 20.44 -8.70 -0.23
CA GLU A 15 19.66 -8.11 0.87
C GLU A 15 19.68 -6.57 0.86
N GLN A 16 20.72 -5.96 0.28
CA GLN A 16 20.81 -4.50 0.11
C GLN A 16 20.15 -4.01 -1.19
N GLY A 17 19.55 -4.90 -1.98
CA GLY A 17 18.89 -4.60 -3.24
C GLY A 17 19.84 -4.32 -4.40
N ASN A 18 21.12 -4.69 -4.31
CA ASN A 18 22.07 -4.61 -5.41
C ASN A 18 22.03 -5.87 -6.25
N VAL A 19 22.30 -5.71 -7.55
CA VAL A 19 22.28 -6.82 -8.50
C VAL A 19 23.44 -7.78 -8.23
N THR A 20 23.13 -9.07 -8.06
CA THR A 20 24.12 -10.12 -7.84
C THR A 20 24.54 -10.80 -9.15
N GLY A 21 25.81 -11.23 -9.22
CA GLY A 21 26.37 -12.03 -10.32
C GLY A 21 26.93 -11.22 -11.51
N LEU A 22 27.60 -11.93 -12.44
CA LEU A 22 28.12 -11.34 -13.70
C LEU A 22 26.97 -10.77 -14.54
N PHE A 23 27.26 -9.75 -15.36
CA PHE A 23 26.34 -8.95 -16.21
C PHE A 23 25.30 -9.69 -17.09
N ARG A 24 25.24 -11.02 -17.09
CA ARG A 24 24.29 -11.82 -17.87
C ARG A 24 22.95 -11.94 -17.14
N SER A 25 21.88 -11.50 -17.81
CA SER A 25 20.51 -11.70 -17.34
C SER A 25 20.06 -13.16 -17.48
N LYS A 26 19.35 -13.65 -16.46
CA LYS A 26 18.65 -14.94 -16.44
C LYS A 26 17.28 -14.82 -17.13
N LYS A 27 16.65 -15.95 -17.45
CA LYS A 27 15.34 -16.00 -18.11
C LYS A 27 14.27 -16.38 -17.08
N GLY A 28 13.18 -15.64 -17.06
CA GLY A 28 12.01 -15.97 -16.25
C GLY A 28 10.77 -16.14 -17.12
N VAL A 29 9.86 -17.00 -16.69
CA VAL A 29 8.60 -17.28 -17.37
C VAL A 29 7.48 -17.38 -16.33
N PHE A 30 6.35 -16.75 -16.63
CA PHE A 30 5.10 -16.97 -15.93
C PHE A 30 4.06 -17.48 -16.92
N ASP A 31 3.57 -18.70 -16.72
CA ASP A 31 2.64 -19.36 -17.65
C ASP A 31 1.16 -19.31 -17.23
N GLY A 32 0.88 -18.76 -16.04
CA GLY A 32 -0.46 -18.69 -15.47
C GLY A 32 -0.71 -19.72 -14.37
N GLN A 33 0.25 -20.60 -14.07
CA GLN A 33 0.19 -21.53 -12.95
C GLN A 33 1.49 -21.51 -12.14
N GLU A 34 2.62 -21.36 -12.82
CA GLU A 34 3.94 -21.39 -12.22
C GLU A 34 4.75 -20.15 -12.62
N LEU A 35 5.51 -19.63 -11.65
CA LEU A 35 6.55 -18.63 -11.85
C LEU A 35 7.90 -19.33 -11.85
N VAL A 36 8.51 -19.43 -13.02
CA VAL A 36 9.85 -20.01 -13.21
C VAL A 36 10.90 -18.91 -13.23
N LEU A 37 11.82 -18.95 -12.27
CA LEU A 37 12.95 -18.04 -12.08
C LEU A 37 14.27 -18.83 -12.10
N ASP A 38 14.76 -19.11 -13.31
CA ASP A 38 15.97 -19.93 -13.52
C ASP A 38 15.79 -21.36 -12.98
N ASP A 39 16.44 -21.71 -11.87
CA ASP A 39 16.31 -23.04 -11.24
C ASP A 39 15.16 -23.09 -10.21
N LEU A 40 14.56 -21.95 -9.86
CA LEU A 40 13.46 -21.85 -8.91
C LEU A 40 12.11 -21.90 -9.64
N THR A 41 11.26 -22.86 -9.31
CA THR A 41 9.89 -22.95 -9.84
C THR A 41 8.91 -22.79 -8.69
N LEU A 42 8.08 -21.75 -8.75
CA LEU A 42 7.10 -21.43 -7.71
C LEU A 42 5.69 -21.66 -8.25
N SER A 43 4.95 -22.57 -7.63
CA SER A 43 3.50 -22.63 -7.84
C SER A 43 2.87 -21.34 -7.33
N VAL A 44 1.93 -20.78 -8.09
CA VAL A 44 1.22 -19.55 -7.73
C VAL A 44 0.54 -19.64 -6.37
N ALA A 45 0.03 -20.81 -5.99
CA ALA A 45 -0.62 -21.02 -4.69
C ALA A 45 0.33 -20.83 -3.49
N ASN A 46 1.63 -21.08 -3.69
CA ASN A 46 2.65 -21.00 -2.64
C ASN A 46 3.22 -19.59 -2.45
N ILE A 47 2.87 -18.63 -3.30
CA ILE A 47 3.39 -17.26 -3.24
C ILE A 47 2.61 -16.46 -2.18
N ILE A 48 3.19 -16.23 -1.00
CA ILE A 48 2.57 -15.45 0.10
C ILE A 48 2.43 -13.98 -0.25
N SER A 49 3.46 -13.35 -0.82
CA SER A 49 3.38 -11.93 -1.20
C SER A 49 4.28 -11.63 -2.37
N LEU A 50 3.90 -10.60 -3.11
CA LEU A 50 4.67 -10.07 -4.22
C LEU A 50 4.65 -8.56 -4.11
N GLU A 51 5.81 -7.99 -3.75
CA GLU A 51 5.99 -6.55 -3.59
C GLU A 51 6.82 -5.98 -4.73
N ILE A 52 6.53 -4.73 -5.09
CA ILE A 52 7.19 -4.03 -6.20
C ILE A 52 7.75 -2.69 -5.73
N HIS A 53 8.98 -2.41 -6.12
CA HIS A 53 9.56 -1.08 -6.06
C HIS A 53 10.31 -0.77 -7.36
N GLU A 54 9.73 0.08 -8.20
CA GLU A 54 10.16 0.32 -9.58
C GLU A 54 10.17 -0.97 -10.42
N GLU A 55 11.34 -1.42 -10.90
CA GLU A 55 11.52 -2.67 -11.67
C GLU A 55 12.13 -3.79 -10.81
N ARG A 56 12.06 -3.65 -9.48
CA ARG A 56 12.49 -4.65 -8.50
C ARG A 56 11.26 -5.32 -7.92
N LEU A 57 11.25 -6.64 -7.89
CA LEU A 57 10.23 -7.45 -7.23
C LEU A 57 10.84 -8.20 -6.05
N ALA A 58 10.07 -8.30 -4.97
CA ALA A 58 10.32 -9.21 -3.87
C ALA A 58 9.17 -10.22 -3.82
N VAL A 59 9.50 -11.50 -3.88
CA VAL A 59 8.53 -12.59 -3.76
C VAL A 59 8.77 -13.32 -2.45
N ALA A 60 7.75 -13.44 -1.62
CA ALA A 60 7.73 -14.31 -0.45
C ALA A 60 6.88 -15.54 -0.78
N PHE A 61 7.38 -16.72 -0.44
CA PHE A 61 6.73 -17.99 -0.78
C PHE A 61 7.00 -19.06 0.27
N VAL A 62 6.19 -20.11 0.24
CA VAL A 62 6.37 -21.31 1.05
C VAL A 62 7.01 -22.41 0.20
N ASP A 63 8.09 -22.99 0.70
CA ASP A 63 8.71 -24.21 0.17
C ASP A 63 8.71 -25.29 1.26
N GLY A 64 7.82 -26.28 1.12
CA GLY A 64 7.51 -27.23 2.20
C GLY A 64 6.92 -26.50 3.42
N ASP A 65 7.61 -26.57 4.55
CA ASP A 65 7.22 -25.88 5.80
C ASP A 65 8.03 -24.59 6.04
N VAL A 66 8.90 -24.20 5.10
CA VAL A 66 9.79 -23.05 5.27
C VAL A 66 9.31 -21.88 4.42
N ALA A 67 9.07 -20.74 5.05
CA ALA A 67 8.87 -19.48 4.35
C ALA A 67 10.23 -18.91 3.92
N ASP A 68 10.39 -18.63 2.64
CA ASP A 68 11.58 -17.96 2.07
C ASP A 68 11.15 -16.74 1.26
N SER A 69 12.09 -15.83 1.01
CA SER A 69 11.89 -14.70 0.12
C SER A 69 13.06 -14.52 -0.83
N LYS A 70 12.77 -14.00 -2.02
CA LYS A 70 13.77 -13.68 -3.04
C LYS A 70 13.47 -12.35 -3.70
N MET A 71 14.52 -11.60 -4.00
CA MET A 71 14.43 -10.31 -4.68
C MET A 71 15.10 -10.37 -6.04
N PHE A 72 14.47 -9.79 -7.05
CA PHE A 72 15.02 -9.74 -8.40
C PHE A 72 14.61 -8.47 -9.16
N HIS A 73 15.51 -7.99 -10.01
CA HIS A 73 15.24 -6.92 -10.96
C HIS A 73 14.80 -7.50 -12.31
N ILE A 74 13.67 -7.04 -12.84
CA ILE A 74 13.11 -7.50 -14.12
C ILE A 74 13.50 -6.59 -15.29
N TYR A 75 13.50 -7.15 -16.50
CA TYR A 75 13.77 -6.46 -17.75
C TYR A 75 12.80 -6.96 -18.84
N LYS A 76 12.60 -6.13 -19.88
CA LYS A 76 11.73 -6.33 -21.05
C LYS A 76 10.23 -6.29 -20.80
N VAL A 77 9.81 -6.51 -19.55
CA VAL A 77 8.42 -6.45 -19.12
C VAL A 77 8.38 -5.51 -17.92
N PRO A 78 7.43 -4.56 -17.86
CA PRO A 78 7.23 -3.76 -16.66
C PRO A 78 6.92 -4.66 -15.46
N ALA A 79 7.61 -4.46 -14.33
CA ALA A 79 7.36 -5.20 -13.10
C ALA A 79 5.88 -5.16 -12.67
N ALA A 80 5.22 -4.02 -12.85
CA ALA A 80 3.81 -3.84 -12.51
C ALA A 80 2.88 -4.77 -13.32
N ASP A 81 3.20 -5.03 -14.59
CA ASP A 81 2.41 -5.94 -15.43
C ASP A 81 2.58 -7.39 -14.99
N LEU A 82 3.81 -7.80 -14.63
CA LEU A 82 4.07 -9.14 -14.11
C LEU A 82 3.38 -9.34 -12.75
N LYS A 83 3.51 -8.37 -11.83
CA LYS A 83 2.85 -8.39 -10.53
C LYS A 83 1.34 -8.54 -10.69
N ARG A 84 0.72 -7.71 -11.53
CA ARG A 84 -0.73 -7.77 -11.80
C ARG A 84 -1.16 -9.15 -12.30
N ALA A 85 -0.39 -9.73 -13.24
CA ALA A 85 -0.73 -11.05 -13.79
C ALA A 85 -0.63 -12.17 -12.74
N ILE A 86 0.42 -12.17 -11.93
CA ILE A 86 0.59 -13.16 -10.85
C ILE A 86 -0.48 -12.99 -9.79
N ASP A 87 -0.71 -11.76 -9.32
CA ASP A 87 -1.71 -11.47 -8.28
C ASP A 87 -3.13 -11.84 -8.71
N ALA A 88 -3.48 -11.62 -9.98
CA ALA A 88 -4.79 -12.00 -10.50
C ALA A 88 -5.04 -13.52 -10.41
N VAL A 89 -4.07 -14.34 -10.82
CA VAL A 89 -4.17 -15.80 -10.73
C VAL A 89 -4.11 -16.26 -9.29
N ARG A 90 -3.17 -15.72 -8.51
CA ARG A 90 -2.93 -16.08 -7.12
C ARG A 90 -4.16 -15.86 -6.25
N SER A 91 -4.71 -14.66 -6.33
CA SER A 91 -5.88 -14.28 -5.55
C SER A 91 -7.10 -15.13 -5.89
N ALA A 92 -7.27 -15.53 -7.16
CA ALA A 92 -8.32 -16.46 -7.55
C ALA A 92 -8.11 -17.87 -6.97
N ALA A 93 -6.87 -18.37 -6.98
CA ALA A 93 -6.54 -19.67 -6.40
C ALA A 93 -6.80 -19.69 -4.88
N TRP A 94 -6.40 -18.64 -4.17
CA TRP A 94 -6.67 -18.50 -2.74
C TRP A 94 -8.14 -18.37 -2.40
N ALA A 95 -8.90 -17.63 -3.21
CA ALA A 95 -10.35 -17.53 -3.04
C ALA A 95 -11.03 -18.90 -3.16
N GLU A 96 -10.60 -19.77 -4.09
CA GLU A 96 -11.16 -21.12 -4.20
C GLU A 96 -10.79 -21.99 -2.99
N ILE A 97 -9.55 -21.90 -2.50
CA ILE A 97 -9.14 -22.60 -1.26
C ILE A 97 -9.99 -22.13 -0.07
N THR A 98 -10.21 -20.82 0.08
CA THR A 98 -11.09 -20.27 1.13
C THR A 98 -12.51 -20.80 0.97
N ARG A 99 -13.03 -20.86 -0.27
CA ARG A 99 -14.37 -21.36 -0.58
C ARG A 99 -14.53 -22.81 -0.16
N GLU A 100 -13.62 -23.68 -0.57
CA GLU A 100 -13.62 -25.11 -0.22
C GLU A 100 -13.57 -25.29 1.30
N ARG A 101 -12.69 -24.55 1.98
CA ARG A 101 -12.59 -24.56 3.45
C ARG A 101 -13.92 -24.15 4.11
N MET A 102 -14.50 -23.03 3.72
CA MET A 102 -15.76 -22.54 4.31
C MET A 102 -16.94 -23.47 4.03
N VAL A 103 -17.01 -24.08 2.84
CA VAL A 103 -18.02 -25.10 2.53
C VAL A 103 -17.84 -26.33 3.41
N GLY A 104 -16.58 -26.77 3.63
CA GLY A 104 -16.26 -27.86 4.55
C GLY A 104 -16.64 -27.57 6.01
N GLU A 105 -16.54 -26.32 6.44
CA GLU A 105 -16.98 -25.83 7.76
C GLU A 105 -18.51 -25.62 7.86
N GLY A 106 -19.26 -25.79 6.77
CA GLY A 106 -20.70 -25.51 6.71
C GLY A 106 -21.06 -24.02 6.70
N ARG A 107 -20.09 -23.14 6.42
CA ARG A 107 -20.19 -21.67 6.40
C ARG A 107 -20.10 -21.07 4.98
N GLY A 108 -20.40 -21.87 3.96
CA GLY A 108 -20.27 -21.46 2.56
C GLY A 108 -21.18 -20.30 2.14
N ASP A 109 -22.19 -19.97 2.94
CA ASP A 109 -23.10 -18.82 2.76
C ASP A 109 -22.43 -17.48 3.11
N ALA A 110 -21.42 -17.48 3.98
CA ALA A 110 -20.63 -16.30 4.31
C ALA A 110 -19.48 -16.01 3.33
N PHE A 111 -19.22 -16.91 2.38
CA PHE A 111 -18.19 -16.74 1.36
C PHE A 111 -18.60 -15.66 0.34
N ARG A 112 -17.76 -14.63 0.21
CA ARG A 112 -18.01 -13.52 -0.71
C ARG A 112 -16.70 -13.01 -1.30
N THR A 113 -16.71 -12.72 -2.60
CA THR A 113 -15.54 -12.20 -3.30
C THR A 113 -15.94 -11.12 -4.30
N GLU A 114 -15.04 -10.19 -4.56
CA GLU A 114 -15.19 -9.16 -5.59
C GLU A 114 -13.98 -9.11 -6.52
N ILE A 115 -14.17 -8.84 -7.81
CA ILE A 115 -13.06 -8.74 -8.77
C ILE A 115 -12.67 -7.27 -8.92
N CYS A 116 -11.39 -6.96 -8.65
CA CYS A 116 -10.88 -5.62 -8.87
C CYS A 116 -10.81 -5.29 -10.39
N PRO A 117 -11.46 -4.23 -10.88
CA PRO A 117 -11.46 -3.88 -12.30
C PRO A 117 -10.12 -3.30 -12.78
N GLN A 118 -9.24 -2.89 -11.86
CA GLN A 118 -7.93 -2.29 -12.19
C GLN A 118 -6.84 -3.35 -12.34
N CYS A 119 -6.81 -4.34 -11.45
CA CYS A 119 -5.77 -5.37 -11.44
C CYS A 119 -6.28 -6.79 -11.74
N ASN A 120 -7.59 -7.00 -11.78
CA ASN A 120 -8.24 -8.30 -11.96
C ASN A 120 -7.93 -9.32 -10.85
N ALA A 121 -7.50 -8.85 -9.68
CA ALA A 121 -7.37 -9.68 -8.50
C ALA A 121 -8.73 -9.94 -7.85
N THR A 122 -8.88 -11.15 -7.30
CA THR A 122 -10.05 -11.58 -6.53
C THR A 122 -9.86 -11.15 -5.07
N ILE A 123 -10.71 -10.25 -4.61
CA ILE A 123 -10.69 -9.73 -3.25
C ILE A 123 -11.61 -10.61 -2.42
N ASP A 124 -11.05 -11.27 -1.41
CA ASP A 124 -11.82 -12.02 -0.42
C ASP A 124 -12.49 -11.03 0.55
N LEU A 125 -13.82 -11.11 0.63
CA LEU A 125 -14.68 -10.32 1.50
C LEU A 125 -15.56 -11.22 2.37
N SER A 126 -15.15 -12.48 2.54
CA SER A 126 -15.86 -13.45 3.35
C SER A 126 -15.93 -12.99 4.80
N ASP A 127 -17.03 -13.28 5.48
CA ASP A 127 -17.32 -12.82 6.86
C ASP A 127 -17.40 -11.29 7.06
N MET A 128 -17.15 -10.48 6.02
CA MET A 128 -17.24 -9.03 6.09
C MET A 128 -18.63 -8.54 5.65
N PRO A 129 -19.22 -7.53 6.31
CA PRO A 129 -20.48 -6.92 5.89
C PRO A 129 -20.40 -6.26 4.50
N ASP A 130 -21.55 -6.11 3.85
CA ASP A 130 -21.66 -5.34 2.62
C ASP A 130 -21.42 -3.85 2.88
N THR A 131 -20.53 -3.25 2.10
CA THR A 131 -20.19 -1.83 2.16
C THR A 131 -20.13 -1.25 0.75
N PRO A 132 -20.41 0.06 0.57
CA PRO A 132 -20.50 0.68 -0.75
C PRO A 132 -19.16 0.80 -1.46
N GLN A 133 -18.04 0.58 -0.79
CA GLN A 133 -16.71 0.58 -1.38
C GLN A 133 -15.93 -0.68 -1.03
N VAL A 134 -15.03 -1.04 -1.93
CA VAL A 134 -14.11 -2.16 -1.77
C VAL A 134 -12.69 -1.66 -2.00
N TYR A 135 -11.77 -2.04 -1.12
CA TYR A 135 -10.36 -1.74 -1.25
C TYR A 135 -9.60 -2.96 -1.80
N CYS A 136 -8.78 -2.76 -2.83
CA CYS A 136 -7.95 -3.83 -3.36
C CYS A 136 -6.58 -3.85 -2.67
N VAL A 137 -6.31 -4.88 -1.87
CA VAL A 137 -5.01 -5.06 -1.19
C VAL A 137 -3.84 -5.27 -2.15
N PHE A 138 -4.08 -5.70 -3.39
CA PHE A 138 -3.03 -6.04 -4.35
C PHE A 138 -2.50 -4.83 -5.14
N CYS A 139 -3.36 -3.85 -5.45
CA CYS A 139 -2.99 -2.65 -6.19
C CYS A 139 -3.36 -1.33 -5.48
N SER A 140 -3.81 -1.42 -4.23
CA SER A 140 -4.18 -0.28 -3.37
C SER A 140 -5.26 0.64 -3.94
N SER A 141 -6.08 0.16 -4.87
CA SER A 141 -7.17 0.94 -5.44
C SER A 141 -8.42 0.85 -4.58
N LEU A 142 -9.06 1.99 -4.32
CA LEU A 142 -10.41 2.05 -3.78
C LEU A 142 -11.42 2.08 -4.93
N MET A 143 -12.59 1.48 -4.73
CA MET A 143 -13.65 1.46 -5.73
C MET A 143 -15.03 1.43 -5.10
N THR A 144 -15.92 2.32 -5.53
CA THR A 144 -17.34 2.30 -5.13
C THR A 144 -18.18 1.35 -6.00
N THR A 145 -18.92 0.45 -5.35
CA THR A 145 -19.91 -0.44 -5.95
C THR A 145 -21.26 0.27 -6.11
N GLY A 146 -21.34 1.23 -7.05
CA GLY A 146 -22.58 1.97 -7.33
C GLY A 146 -22.38 3.45 -7.63
N PRO A 147 -23.46 4.24 -7.77
CA PRO A 147 -23.35 5.69 -7.92
C PRO A 147 -22.88 6.36 -6.63
N GLY A 148 -22.12 7.45 -6.75
CA GLY A 148 -21.67 8.26 -5.60
C GLY A 148 -20.21 8.12 -5.21
N GLY A 149 -19.42 7.34 -5.97
CA GLY A 149 -17.97 7.28 -5.83
C GLY A 149 -17.25 8.53 -6.34
N MET A 150 -15.98 8.67 -6.00
CA MET A 150 -15.16 9.79 -6.42
C MET A 150 -14.80 9.71 -7.92
N PRO A 151 -14.67 10.84 -8.64
CA PRO A 151 -14.16 10.81 -10.02
C PRO A 151 -12.75 10.25 -10.09
N ASP A 152 -12.50 9.35 -11.05
CA ASP A 152 -11.21 8.67 -11.26
C ASP A 152 -10.65 8.03 -9.98
N GLU A 153 -11.51 7.42 -9.16
CA GLU A 153 -11.16 6.87 -7.83
C GLU A 153 -9.97 5.91 -7.85
N HIS A 154 -9.80 5.16 -8.94
CA HIS A 154 -8.68 4.26 -9.16
C HIS A 154 -7.30 4.95 -9.23
N GLU A 155 -7.25 6.26 -9.50
CA GLU A 155 -6.01 7.04 -9.48
C GLU A 155 -5.71 7.63 -8.09
N LEU A 156 -6.59 7.38 -7.11
CA LEU A 156 -6.45 7.85 -5.75
C LEU A 156 -5.80 6.79 -4.87
N GLY A 157 -5.11 7.28 -3.84
CA GLY A 157 -4.39 6.43 -2.91
C GLY A 157 -3.63 7.25 -1.89
N LEU A 158 -2.86 6.57 -1.05
CA LEU A 158 -2.09 7.21 0.01
C LEU A 158 -0.79 7.82 -0.54
N CYS A 159 -0.48 9.03 -0.10
CA CYS A 159 0.79 9.69 -0.40
C CYS A 159 1.92 9.04 0.40
N GLU A 160 3.00 8.59 -0.27
CA GLU A 160 4.17 7.97 0.40
C GLU A 160 4.86 8.89 1.42
N GLU A 161 4.68 10.21 1.29
CA GLU A 161 5.35 11.18 2.17
C GLU A 161 4.49 11.56 3.39
N CYS A 162 3.18 11.69 3.24
CA CYS A 162 2.32 12.19 4.33
C CYS A 162 1.25 11.22 4.79
N GLY A 163 1.13 10.03 4.17
CA GLY A 163 0.14 9.02 4.51
C GLY A 163 -1.31 9.40 4.18
N MET A 164 -1.57 10.62 3.70
CA MET A 164 -2.93 11.11 3.41
C MET A 164 -3.41 10.60 2.04
N PHE A 165 -4.68 10.23 1.98
CA PHE A 165 -5.41 9.92 0.77
C PHE A 165 -5.53 11.15 -0.14
N SER A 166 -5.10 11.02 -1.39
CA SER A 166 -5.07 12.07 -2.41
C SER A 166 -4.91 11.40 -3.78
N LYS A 167 -4.39 12.13 -4.78
CA LYS A 167 -3.95 11.63 -6.09
C LYS A 167 -2.42 11.66 -6.18
N PRO A 168 -1.70 10.67 -5.62
CA PRO A 168 -0.25 10.62 -5.69
C PRO A 168 0.23 10.59 -7.14
N ARG A 169 1.31 11.32 -7.43
CA ARG A 169 1.95 11.33 -8.75
C ARG A 169 3.40 10.93 -8.60
N ARG A 170 3.90 10.22 -9.61
CA ARG A 170 5.33 9.96 -9.76
C ARG A 170 6.10 11.28 -9.75
N PHE A 171 7.01 11.41 -8.78
CA PHE A 171 7.82 12.58 -8.50
C PHE A 171 9.28 12.17 -8.37
N THR A 172 10.11 12.71 -9.25
CA THR A 172 11.55 12.44 -9.27
C THR A 172 12.27 13.53 -8.50
N ILE A 173 12.86 13.14 -7.37
CA ILE A 173 13.80 13.96 -6.61
C ILE A 173 15.15 13.81 -7.27
N PHE A 174 15.77 14.94 -7.64
CA PHE A 174 17.04 14.95 -8.34
C PHE A 174 17.90 16.10 -7.82
N TYR A 175 19.10 15.76 -7.34
CA TYR A 175 20.13 16.73 -7.01
C TYR A 175 21.38 16.40 -7.80
N PHE A 176 21.94 17.41 -8.44
CA PHE A 176 23.19 17.33 -9.17
C PHE A 176 24.17 18.30 -8.55
N TYR A 177 25.41 17.85 -8.32
CA TYR A 177 26.50 18.72 -7.91
C TYR A 177 27.73 18.51 -8.79
N PHE A 178 28.45 19.60 -9.05
CA PHE A 178 29.71 19.61 -9.77
C PHE A 178 30.66 20.63 -9.15
N LEU A 179 31.85 20.18 -8.80
CA LEU A 179 32.96 20.96 -8.26
C LEU A 179 34.19 20.70 -9.13
N VAL A 180 34.40 21.49 -10.19
CA VAL A 180 35.56 21.55 -11.13
C VAL A 180 36.10 20.20 -11.67
N VAL A 181 36.44 19.24 -10.82
CA VAL A 181 36.92 17.88 -11.10
C VAL A 181 36.08 16.75 -10.46
N VAL A 182 35.19 17.05 -9.51
CA VAL A 182 34.29 16.07 -8.86
C VAL A 182 32.85 16.37 -9.25
N TRP A 183 32.11 15.34 -9.62
CA TRP A 183 30.70 15.46 -9.92
C TRP A 183 29.94 14.27 -9.38
N GLY A 184 28.67 14.48 -9.09
CA GLY A 184 27.80 13.43 -8.61
C GLY A 184 26.34 13.84 -8.73
N PHE A 185 25.49 12.83 -8.64
CA PHE A 185 24.06 13.03 -8.64
C PHE A 185 23.40 12.06 -7.68
N THR A 186 22.29 12.48 -7.11
CA THR A 186 21.35 11.59 -6.43
C THR A 186 20.00 11.71 -7.11
N SER A 187 19.36 10.56 -7.33
CA SER A 187 18.02 10.49 -7.87
C SER A 187 17.19 9.49 -7.08
N ARG A 188 15.98 9.89 -6.72
CA ARG A 188 15.01 9.03 -6.06
C ARG A 188 13.63 9.30 -6.63
N VAL A 189 12.90 8.26 -6.99
CA VAL A 189 11.50 8.34 -7.41
C VAL A 189 10.61 8.06 -6.21
N THR A 190 9.53 8.82 -6.08
CA THR A 190 8.49 8.65 -5.03
C THR A 190 7.11 8.98 -5.61
N HIS A 191 6.04 8.48 -5.01
CA HIS A 191 4.65 8.84 -5.34
C HIS A 191 4.07 9.76 -4.27
N ARG A 192 3.90 11.04 -4.64
CA ARG A 192 3.52 12.09 -3.69
C ARG A 192 2.30 12.85 -4.16
N CYS A 193 1.47 13.29 -3.22
CA CYS A 193 0.39 14.23 -3.52
C CYS A 193 0.97 15.59 -4.01
N PRO A 194 0.19 16.37 -4.78
CA PRO A 194 0.65 17.67 -5.30
C PRO A 194 1.13 18.62 -4.19
N ALA A 195 0.52 18.58 -3.01
CA ALA A 195 0.94 19.39 -1.87
C ALA A 195 2.35 19.04 -1.38
N CYS A 196 2.67 17.75 -1.20
CA CYS A 196 4.01 17.28 -0.80
C CYS A 196 5.07 17.56 -1.86
N MET A 197 4.71 17.44 -3.15
CA MET A 197 5.64 17.74 -4.25
C MET A 197 6.13 19.19 -4.22
N ARG A 198 5.25 20.17 -3.92
CA ARG A 198 5.59 21.61 -3.97
C ARG A 198 6.79 21.97 -3.09
N GLY A 199 6.77 21.53 -1.83
CA GLY A 199 7.84 21.85 -0.88
C GLY A 199 9.18 21.27 -1.33
N THR A 200 9.19 20.02 -1.77
CA THR A 200 10.41 19.36 -2.25
C THR A 200 10.89 19.92 -3.59
N ALA A 201 9.99 20.27 -4.51
CA ALA A 201 10.35 20.87 -5.80
C ALA A 201 11.06 22.23 -5.62
N TRP A 202 10.62 23.05 -4.66
CA TRP A 202 11.32 24.29 -4.30
C TRP A 202 12.70 24.02 -3.69
N LYS A 203 12.81 23.05 -2.78
CA LYS A 203 14.12 22.62 -2.24
C LYS A 203 15.07 22.13 -3.34
N MET A 204 14.54 21.41 -4.34
CA MET A 204 15.32 20.96 -5.50
C MET A 204 15.77 22.13 -6.37
N LEU A 205 14.90 23.10 -6.63
CA LEU A 205 15.27 24.27 -7.43
C LEU A 205 16.41 25.05 -6.75
N LEU A 206 16.27 25.31 -5.44
CA LEU A 206 17.29 26.01 -4.66
C LEU A 206 18.59 25.20 -4.56
N GLY A 207 18.50 23.90 -4.29
CA GLY A 207 19.68 23.03 -4.16
C GLY A 207 20.46 22.85 -5.47
N ASN A 208 19.77 22.82 -6.61
CA ASN A 208 20.39 22.70 -7.93
C ASN A 208 20.82 24.04 -8.54
N LEU A 209 20.44 25.17 -7.94
CA LEU A 209 20.68 26.51 -8.48
C LEU A 209 22.16 26.76 -8.76
N LEU A 210 23.03 26.32 -7.84
CA LEU A 210 24.48 26.49 -7.94
C LEU A 210 25.11 25.67 -9.08
N PHE A 211 24.50 24.55 -9.46
CA PHE A 211 25.11 23.57 -10.37
C PHE A 211 24.48 23.54 -11.77
N LEU A 212 23.43 24.35 -12.00
CA LEU A 212 22.69 24.59 -13.25
C LEU A 212 22.02 23.37 -13.92
N LEU A 213 22.70 22.22 -14.00
CA LEU A 213 22.25 21.01 -14.69
C LEU A 213 21.00 20.35 -14.07
N GLY A 214 20.79 20.49 -12.76
CA GLY A 214 19.58 19.99 -12.09
C GLY A 214 18.37 20.92 -12.16
N ILE A 215 18.55 22.17 -12.62
CA ILE A 215 17.48 23.17 -12.69
C ILE A 215 16.34 22.75 -13.63
N PRO A 216 16.58 22.23 -14.86
CA PRO A 216 15.49 21.83 -15.75
C PRO A 216 14.55 20.79 -15.14
N VAL A 217 15.10 19.81 -14.41
CA VAL A 217 14.30 18.79 -13.72
C VAL A 217 13.42 19.44 -12.64
N ALA A 218 13.99 20.33 -11.82
CA ALA A 218 13.25 21.03 -10.78
C ALA A 218 12.13 21.93 -11.35
N ILE A 219 12.40 22.64 -12.46
CA ILE A 219 11.41 23.48 -13.15
C ILE A 219 10.24 22.61 -13.67
N VAL A 220 10.53 21.49 -14.34
CA VAL A 220 9.49 20.57 -14.82
C VAL A 220 8.62 20.07 -13.66
N GLN A 221 9.23 19.71 -12.53
CA GLN A 221 8.49 19.25 -11.36
C GLN A 221 7.66 20.38 -10.72
N LEU A 222 8.16 21.63 -10.71
CA LEU A 222 7.38 22.79 -10.28
C LEU A 222 6.15 22.98 -11.17
N PHE A 223 6.31 22.97 -12.49
CA PHE A 223 5.16 23.04 -13.40
C PHE A 223 4.17 21.90 -13.17
N ARG A 224 4.64 20.67 -12.93
CA ARG A 224 3.76 19.52 -12.66
C ARG A 224 2.96 19.63 -11.34
N CYS A 225 3.52 20.25 -10.30
CA CYS A 225 2.84 20.38 -9.00
C CYS A 225 1.87 21.57 -8.92
N TYR A 226 2.00 22.57 -9.79
CA TYR A 226 1.07 23.72 -9.88
C TYR A 226 0.11 23.63 -11.08
N GLY A 227 0.54 23.03 -12.20
CA GLY A 227 -0.16 23.01 -13.50
C GLY A 227 -1.34 22.04 -13.60
N GLY A 228 -1.91 21.60 -12.47
CA GLY A 228 -3.05 20.68 -12.43
C GLY A 228 -4.24 21.18 -11.62
N LYS A 229 -4.25 22.46 -11.20
CA LYS A 229 -5.38 23.01 -10.46
C LYS A 229 -6.54 23.31 -11.41
N ILE A 230 -7.45 22.34 -11.60
CA ILE A 230 -8.83 22.69 -11.90
C ILE A 230 -9.40 23.26 -10.60
N THR A 231 -9.37 24.58 -10.47
CA THR A 231 -10.00 25.29 -9.35
C THR A 231 -11.46 24.89 -9.26
N GLY A 232 -11.91 24.42 -8.10
CA GLY A 232 -13.30 23.97 -7.88
C GLY A 232 -13.56 22.47 -8.10
N SER A 233 -12.54 21.65 -8.36
CA SER A 233 -12.70 20.18 -8.32
C SER A 233 -12.68 19.66 -6.88
N VAL A 234 -13.43 18.57 -6.62
CA VAL A 234 -13.43 17.87 -5.32
C VAL A 234 -12.00 17.54 -4.85
N MET A 235 -11.14 17.14 -5.78
CA MET A 235 -9.73 16.84 -5.50
C MET A 235 -8.93 18.06 -5.04
N ALA A 236 -9.18 19.24 -5.62
CA ALA A 236 -8.53 20.47 -5.18
C ALA A 236 -8.95 20.86 -3.76
N GLU A 237 -10.20 20.59 -3.40
CA GLU A 237 -10.72 20.81 -2.05
C GLU A 237 -10.08 19.84 -1.05
N LEU A 238 -10.02 18.54 -1.39
CA LEU A 238 -9.34 17.52 -0.59
C LEU A 238 -7.87 17.84 -0.34
N ASP A 239 -7.13 18.21 -1.39
CA ASP A 239 -5.71 18.60 -1.27
C ASP A 239 -5.53 19.84 -0.38
N THR A 240 -6.48 20.77 -0.42
CA THR A 240 -6.48 21.96 0.43
C THR A 240 -6.76 21.62 1.88
N ALA A 241 -7.72 20.71 2.14
CA ALA A 241 -8.03 20.21 3.48
C ALA A 241 -6.84 19.46 4.09
N ASN A 242 -6.23 18.54 3.33
CA ASN A 242 -5.01 17.84 3.72
C ASN A 242 -3.87 18.80 4.08
N LEU A 243 -3.69 19.88 3.30
CA LEU A 243 -2.68 20.89 3.58
C LEU A 243 -2.97 21.68 4.87
N LYS A 244 -4.24 22.00 5.15
CA LYS A 244 -4.65 22.67 6.38
C LYS A 244 -4.44 21.79 7.61
N ALA A 245 -4.81 20.50 7.52
CA ALA A 245 -4.58 19.52 8.57
C ALA A 245 -3.09 19.47 8.94
N ARG A 246 -2.21 19.34 7.95
CA ARG A 246 -0.75 19.33 8.15
C ARG A 246 -0.18 20.62 8.75
N LYS A 247 -0.86 21.76 8.58
CA LYS A 247 -0.46 23.04 9.19
C LYS A 247 -1.00 23.21 10.61
N GLY A 248 -1.76 22.24 11.12
CA GLY A 248 -2.44 22.33 12.41
C GLY A 248 -3.73 23.16 12.38
N ASP A 249 -4.14 23.66 11.22
CA ASP A 249 -5.41 24.39 11.07
C ASP A 249 -6.57 23.40 10.97
N MET A 250 -6.90 22.81 12.12
CA MET A 250 -7.87 21.71 12.23
C MET A 250 -9.26 22.15 11.82
N LEU A 251 -9.74 23.30 12.32
CA LEU A 251 -11.08 23.79 12.01
C LEU A 251 -11.29 23.95 10.51
N ALA A 252 -10.30 24.53 9.82
CA ALA A 252 -10.38 24.70 8.38
C ALA A 252 -10.19 23.38 7.61
N ALA A 253 -9.49 22.40 8.18
CA ALA A 253 -9.35 21.05 7.62
C ALA A 253 -10.68 20.26 7.71
N LEU A 254 -11.31 20.25 8.89
CA LEU A 254 -12.61 19.61 9.13
C LEU A 254 -13.68 20.16 8.18
N GLN A 255 -13.77 21.50 8.05
CA GLN A 255 -14.68 22.14 7.10
C GLN A 255 -14.37 21.73 5.65
N GLY A 256 -13.09 21.56 5.31
CA GLY A 256 -12.67 21.10 4.00
C GLY A 256 -13.07 19.66 3.71
N TYR A 257 -12.86 18.74 4.66
CA TYR A 257 -13.29 17.35 4.53
C TYR A 257 -14.81 17.23 4.45
N GLN A 258 -15.55 17.97 5.29
CA GLN A 258 -17.01 17.99 5.23
C GLN A 258 -17.49 18.41 3.84
N LYS A 259 -16.92 19.49 3.28
CA LYS A 259 -17.29 19.96 1.94
C LYS A 259 -17.02 18.92 0.85
N VAL A 260 -15.97 18.12 0.99
CA VAL A 260 -15.68 17.00 0.07
C VAL A 260 -16.73 15.89 0.24
N LEU A 261 -17.06 15.53 1.48
CA LEU A 261 -18.06 14.49 1.79
C LEU A 261 -19.49 14.90 1.40
N ASP A 262 -19.82 16.19 1.39
CA ASP A 262 -21.09 16.71 0.89
C ASP A 262 -21.26 16.47 -0.63
N GLN A 263 -20.15 16.34 -1.37
CA GLN A 263 -20.13 16.08 -2.81
C GLN A 263 -19.94 14.60 -3.14
N VAL A 264 -19.20 13.87 -2.29
CA VAL A 264 -18.88 12.45 -2.44
C VAL A 264 -19.23 11.75 -1.12
N PRO A 265 -20.48 11.27 -0.97
CA PRO A 265 -20.99 10.80 0.32
C PRO A 265 -20.32 9.51 0.80
N PHE A 266 -19.74 8.72 -0.11
CA PHE A 266 -19.02 7.48 0.20
C PHE A 266 -17.54 7.67 -0.13
N SER A 267 -16.71 7.83 0.90
CA SER A 267 -15.26 7.92 0.73
C SER A 267 -14.52 7.57 2.01
N ALA A 268 -14.20 6.28 2.13
CA ALA A 268 -13.32 5.73 3.15
C ALA A 268 -11.98 6.49 3.21
N GLY A 269 -11.40 6.84 2.06
CA GLY A 269 -10.16 7.59 1.99
C GLY A 269 -10.23 9.01 2.58
N VAL A 270 -11.34 9.73 2.38
CA VAL A 270 -11.53 11.08 2.94
C VAL A 270 -11.83 11.01 4.44
N LYS A 271 -12.66 10.05 4.88
CA LYS A 271 -12.91 9.81 6.31
C LYS A 271 -11.65 9.37 7.05
N TYR A 272 -10.79 8.58 6.40
CA TYR A 272 -9.47 8.23 6.91
C TYR A 272 -8.59 9.48 7.10
N ASN A 273 -8.58 10.42 6.15
CA ASN A 273 -7.84 11.68 6.30
C ASN A 273 -8.34 12.52 7.49
N LEU A 274 -9.66 12.55 7.70
CA LEU A 274 -10.27 13.18 8.87
C LEU A 274 -9.75 12.53 10.17
N ALA A 275 -9.78 11.20 10.26
CA ALA A 275 -9.26 10.49 11.42
C ALA A 275 -7.77 10.74 11.66
N MET A 276 -6.93 10.70 10.61
CA MET A 276 -5.49 10.97 10.74
C MET A 276 -5.22 12.38 11.24
N ALA A 277 -6.04 13.36 10.82
CA ALA A 277 -5.94 14.71 11.34
C ALA A 277 -6.29 14.76 12.85
N LEU A 278 -7.35 14.05 13.28
CA LEU A 278 -7.74 13.99 14.70
C LEU A 278 -6.67 13.30 15.57
N LEU A 279 -6.04 12.24 15.06
CA LEU A 279 -4.90 11.59 15.72
C LEU A 279 -3.71 12.54 15.90
N GLN A 280 -3.41 13.39 14.91
CA GLN A 280 -2.35 14.40 15.03
C GLN A 280 -2.61 15.41 16.16
N GLN A 281 -3.87 15.58 16.57
CA GLN A 281 -4.26 16.43 17.69
C GLN A 281 -4.47 15.66 19.00
N ASN A 282 -4.13 14.37 19.02
CA ASN A 282 -4.34 13.49 20.17
C ASN A 282 -5.83 13.37 20.58
N GLU A 283 -6.77 13.62 19.65
CA GLU A 283 -8.21 13.46 19.86
C GLU A 283 -8.64 12.00 19.61
N ILE A 284 -8.10 11.06 20.40
CA ILE A 284 -8.17 9.61 20.15
C ILE A 284 -9.61 9.10 20.02
N GLN A 285 -10.53 9.52 20.90
CA GLN A 285 -11.93 9.10 20.83
C GLN A 285 -12.58 9.50 19.49
N ARG A 286 -12.44 10.76 19.10
CA ARG A 286 -13.02 11.25 17.85
C ARG A 286 -12.37 10.63 16.62
N ALA A 287 -11.07 10.29 16.71
CA ALA A 287 -10.38 9.56 15.67
C ALA A 287 -10.92 8.13 15.54
N ALA A 288 -11.19 7.44 16.64
CA ALA A 288 -11.83 6.13 16.65
C ALA A 288 -13.22 6.21 15.98
N ASP A 289 -14.05 7.16 16.39
CA ASP A 289 -15.38 7.36 15.79
C ASP A 289 -15.29 7.62 14.27
N ALA A 290 -14.30 8.43 13.84
CA ALA A 290 -14.07 8.70 12.42
C ALA A 290 -13.55 7.47 11.65
N LEU A 291 -12.74 6.61 12.26
CA LEU A 291 -12.25 5.36 11.69
C LEU A 291 -13.36 4.30 11.63
N GLU A 292 -14.26 4.23 12.61
CA GLU A 292 -15.46 3.39 12.52
C GLU A 292 -16.29 3.79 11.28
N LEU A 293 -16.42 5.09 10.99
CA LEU A 293 -17.08 5.57 9.77
C LEU A 293 -16.32 5.25 8.47
N VAL A 294 -15.02 4.94 8.52
CA VAL A 294 -14.28 4.43 7.35
C VAL A 294 -14.80 3.05 7.00
N PHE A 295 -15.01 2.20 8.01
CA PHE A 295 -15.48 0.83 7.80
C PHE A 295 -16.98 0.73 7.46
N THR A 296 -17.77 1.79 7.68
CA THR A 296 -19.12 1.86 7.10
C THR A 296 -19.13 2.09 5.59
N ASP A 297 -18.10 2.76 5.05
CA ASP A 297 -17.94 2.95 3.61
C ASP A 297 -17.18 1.80 2.95
N CYS A 298 -16.15 1.27 3.60
CA CYS A 298 -15.27 0.25 3.05
C CYS A 298 -14.74 -0.63 4.18
N VAL A 299 -15.42 -1.74 4.47
CA VAL A 299 -15.07 -2.59 5.63
C VAL A 299 -13.65 -3.17 5.53
N ASN A 300 -13.16 -3.40 4.31
CA ASN A 300 -11.85 -3.96 4.05
C ASN A 300 -10.77 -2.89 3.76
N TYR A 301 -10.98 -1.63 4.18
CA TYR A 301 -10.01 -0.55 3.97
C TYR A 301 -8.78 -0.73 4.86
N ALA A 302 -7.81 -1.50 4.37
CA ALA A 302 -6.60 -1.90 5.10
C ALA A 302 -5.85 -0.75 5.79
N PRO A 303 -5.75 0.47 5.20
CA PRO A 303 -5.07 1.56 5.88
C PRO A 303 -5.68 1.99 7.23
N ALA A 304 -6.97 1.72 7.47
CA ALA A 304 -7.66 2.09 8.70
C ALA A 304 -7.59 1.02 9.80
N TYR A 305 -7.22 -0.22 9.47
CA TYR A 305 -7.21 -1.34 10.43
C TYR A 305 -6.31 -1.08 11.63
N TYR A 306 -5.02 -0.82 11.37
CA TYR A 306 -4.05 -0.61 12.42
C TYR A 306 -4.33 0.67 13.23
N PRO A 307 -4.62 1.84 12.61
CA PRO A 307 -4.98 3.02 13.39
C PRO A 307 -6.21 2.84 14.28
N LEU A 308 -7.24 2.11 13.84
CA LEU A 308 -8.42 1.87 14.69
C LEU A 308 -8.10 0.94 15.85
N SER A 309 -7.33 -0.12 15.57
CA SER A 309 -6.85 -1.05 16.60
C SER A 309 -6.10 -0.31 17.70
N GLN A 310 -5.15 0.56 17.32
CA GLN A 310 -4.41 1.40 18.27
C GLN A 310 -5.31 2.35 19.06
N CYS A 311 -6.36 2.89 18.44
CA CYS A 311 -7.33 3.72 19.16
C CYS A 311 -8.08 2.91 20.23
N TYR A 312 -8.55 1.70 19.89
CA TYR A 312 -9.23 0.84 20.85
C TYR A 312 -8.31 0.39 21.98
N GLU A 313 -7.07 0.01 21.69
CA GLU A 313 -6.06 -0.31 22.71
C GLU A 313 -5.86 0.86 23.67
N HIS A 314 -5.68 2.08 23.14
CA HIS A 314 -5.48 3.28 23.96
C HIS A 314 -6.72 3.65 24.79
N LEU A 315 -7.92 3.40 24.27
CA LEU A 315 -9.18 3.68 24.97
C LEU A 315 -9.59 2.55 25.94
N GLY A 316 -8.93 1.39 25.89
CA GLY A 316 -9.31 0.20 26.66
C GLY A 316 -10.59 -0.49 26.15
N GLU A 317 -10.94 -0.30 24.88
CA GLU A 317 -12.15 -0.82 24.24
C GLU A 317 -11.94 -2.26 23.72
N GLU A 318 -11.59 -3.17 24.63
CA GLU A 318 -11.17 -4.55 24.31
C GLU A 318 -12.21 -5.32 23.48
N ALA A 319 -13.49 -5.18 23.80
CA ALA A 319 -14.56 -5.84 23.06
C ALA A 319 -14.64 -5.38 21.58
N LYS A 320 -14.38 -4.10 21.32
CA LYS A 320 -14.36 -3.56 19.95
C LYS A 320 -13.11 -4.01 19.21
N LEU A 321 -11.97 -4.09 19.89
CA LEU A 321 -10.71 -4.59 19.33
C LEU A 321 -10.84 -6.06 18.93
N GLN A 322 -11.39 -6.90 19.81
CA GLN A 322 -11.60 -8.32 19.53
C GLN A 322 -12.55 -8.53 18.35
N GLU A 323 -13.63 -7.76 18.27
CA GLU A 323 -14.56 -7.83 17.13
C GLU A 323 -13.89 -7.38 15.82
N LEU A 324 -13.08 -6.30 15.85
CA LEU A 324 -12.33 -5.84 14.69
C LEU A 324 -11.35 -6.93 14.20
N ARG A 325 -10.60 -7.55 15.11
CA ARG A 325 -9.69 -8.67 14.82
C ARG A 325 -10.43 -9.87 14.24
N ARG A 326 -11.60 -10.20 14.78
CA ARG A 326 -12.45 -11.29 14.27
C ARG A 326 -12.89 -11.06 12.83
N ILE A 327 -13.34 -9.84 12.49
CA ILE A 327 -13.75 -9.48 11.12
C ILE A 327 -12.57 -9.58 10.14
N TRP A 328 -11.37 -9.23 10.59
CA TRP A 328 -10.15 -9.22 9.77
C TRP A 328 -9.38 -10.56 9.78
N GLY A 329 -9.87 -11.56 10.52
CA GLY A 329 -9.21 -12.86 10.64
C GLY A 329 -7.88 -12.82 11.41
N ASP A 330 -7.64 -11.77 12.18
CA ASP A 330 -6.44 -11.54 13.00
C ASP A 330 -6.68 -12.05 14.44
N THR A 331 -7.04 -13.32 14.56
CA THR A 331 -7.23 -13.96 15.87
C THR A 331 -5.89 -14.45 16.40
N GLU A 332 -5.57 -14.14 17.66
CA GLU A 332 -4.34 -14.58 18.35
C GLU A 332 -4.12 -16.11 18.30
N ASP A 333 -5.19 -16.88 18.08
CA ASP A 333 -5.17 -18.34 17.95
C ASP A 333 -4.52 -18.87 16.65
N ALA A 334 -4.16 -18.00 15.69
CA ALA A 334 -3.57 -18.41 14.40
C ALA A 334 -2.03 -18.52 14.41
N VAL A 335 -1.36 -18.11 15.49
CA VAL A 335 0.07 -18.33 15.69
C VAL A 335 0.23 -19.33 16.84
N PRO A 336 0.71 -20.56 16.59
CA PRO A 336 1.20 -21.39 17.68
C PRO A 336 2.34 -20.61 18.32
N SER A 337 2.08 -20.06 19.51
CA SER A 337 3.14 -19.54 20.35
C SER A 337 4.14 -20.68 20.54
N PRO A 338 5.43 -20.51 20.21
CA PRO A 338 6.43 -21.50 20.55
C PRO A 338 6.39 -21.63 22.06
N ASP A 339 5.96 -22.81 22.51
CA ASP A 339 6.05 -23.25 23.89
C ASP A 339 7.47 -22.97 24.39
N HIS A 340 7.63 -21.89 25.16
CA HIS A 340 8.83 -21.69 25.95
C HIS A 340 8.75 -22.68 27.09
N GLY A 341 9.17 -23.91 26.76
CA GLY A 341 9.31 -24.99 27.69
C GLY A 341 10.01 -24.50 28.95
N GLU A 342 9.29 -24.63 30.04
CA GLU A 342 9.83 -24.60 31.39
C GLU A 342 10.99 -25.61 31.47
N THR A 343 12.22 -25.14 31.35
CA THR A 343 13.35 -25.81 31.96
C THR A 343 13.68 -25.03 33.22
N GLY A 344 13.07 -25.47 34.33
CA GLY A 344 13.67 -25.26 35.62
C GLY A 344 15.03 -25.95 35.62
N ASP A 345 16.08 -25.19 35.95
CA ASP A 345 17.09 -25.74 36.83
C ASP A 345 17.71 -24.65 37.70
N SER A 346 17.87 -25.02 38.96
CA SER A 346 18.32 -24.23 40.10
C SER A 346 19.84 -24.11 40.20
N ALA A 347 20.30 -23.01 40.80
CA ALA A 347 21.60 -22.72 41.46
C ALA A 347 22.20 -21.43 40.86
N GLY A 348 22.56 -20.37 41.58
CA GLY A 348 22.98 -20.20 42.97
C GLY A 348 24.36 -19.50 42.96
N LEU A 349 24.50 -18.36 43.66
CA LEU A 349 25.77 -17.70 44.05
C LEU A 349 26.61 -17.10 42.89
N LEU A 350 27.24 -15.92 42.94
CA LEU A 350 27.64 -14.95 43.96
C LEU A 350 28.00 -13.62 43.28
N ASP A 351 28.04 -12.57 44.09
CA ASP A 351 28.65 -11.27 43.83
C ASP A 351 30.08 -11.35 43.26
N GLU A 352 30.40 -10.52 42.25
CA GLU A 352 31.49 -9.52 42.24
C GLU A 352 31.41 -8.64 40.98
#